data_AF-A0A7X6TKM4-F1
#
_entry.id   AF-A0A7X6TKM4-F1
#
_cell.length_a   1.000
_cell.length_b   1.000
_cell.length_c   1.000
_cell.angle_alpha   90.00
_cell.angle_beta   90.00
_cell.angle_gamma   90.00
#
_symmetry.space_group_name_H-M   'P 1'
#
loop_
_entity.id
_entity.type
_entity.pdbx_description
1 polymer ?
#
loop_
_entity_poly.entity_id
_entity_poly.type
_entity_poly.pdbx_seq_one_letter_code
_entity_poly.pdbx_strand_id
1 'polypeptide(L)'
;MQSRKFSIFFLLAACVAVLGLGVTPPAACATPDPTEQLRPFLQKVTDTLADPGLKVIPKKAQAERLVGVVRERFDFREMSKRVLGQQWRKLDAQE
;
A
#
# COMPACT_ATOMS: atom_id res chain seq x y z
N MET A 1 -60.32 21.96 9.66
CA MET A 1 -59.60 20.66 9.72
C MET A 1 -58.64 20.42 8.53
N GLN A 2 -58.53 21.34 7.56
CA GLN A 2 -57.76 21.16 6.31
C GLN A 2 -56.34 21.80 6.38
N SER A 3 -56.17 22.87 7.15
CA SER A 3 -54.88 23.58 7.32
C SER A 3 -53.84 22.82 8.14
N ARG A 4 -54.25 22.09 9.19
CA ARG A 4 -53.36 21.23 9.98
C ARG A 4 -52.76 20.07 9.17
N LYS A 5 -53.53 19.53 8.22
CA LYS A 5 -53.07 18.46 7.32
C LYS A 5 -51.98 19.00 6.39
N PHE A 6 -52.18 20.19 5.81
CA PHE A 6 -51.20 20.83 4.93
C PHE A 6 -49.88 21.14 5.66
N SER A 7 -49.94 21.59 6.92
CA SER A 7 -48.75 21.85 7.74
C SER A 7 -47.98 20.57 8.13
N ILE A 8 -48.68 19.46 8.36
CA ILE A 8 -48.05 18.14 8.65
C ILE A 8 -47.39 17.58 7.39
N PHE A 9 -48.04 17.70 6.22
CA PHE A 9 -47.46 17.31 4.94
C PHE A 9 -46.20 18.12 4.61
N PHE A 10 -46.19 19.42 4.92
CA PHE A 10 -45.03 20.28 4.72
C PHE A 10 -43.86 19.93 5.65
N LEU A 11 -44.15 19.60 6.92
CA LEU A 11 -43.15 19.12 7.90
C LEU A 11 -42.58 17.75 7.54
N LEU A 12 -43.42 16.82 7.05
CA LEU A 12 -42.98 15.51 6.56
C LEU A 12 -42.10 15.64 5.32
N ALA A 13 -42.47 16.51 4.37
CA ALA A 13 -41.65 16.79 3.20
C ALA A 13 -40.30 17.41 3.57
N ALA A 14 -40.27 18.32 4.54
CA ALA A 14 -39.03 18.90 5.06
C ALA A 14 -38.15 17.86 5.77
N CYS A 15 -38.73 16.96 6.58
CA CYS A 15 -37.99 15.86 7.20
C CYS A 15 -37.41 14.90 6.15
N VAL A 16 -38.17 14.53 5.12
CA VAL A 16 -37.70 13.66 4.04
C VAL A 16 -36.57 14.34 3.24
N ALA A 17 -36.65 15.65 3.00
CA ALA A 17 -35.59 16.40 2.35
C ALA A 17 -34.30 16.40 3.20
N VAL A 18 -34.40 16.65 4.51
CA VAL A 18 -33.22 16.66 5.41
C VAL A 18 -32.59 15.27 5.53
N LEU A 19 -33.39 14.19 5.54
CA LEU A 19 -32.86 12.82 5.53
C LEU A 19 -32.17 12.45 4.19
N GLY A 20 -32.59 13.05 3.07
CA GLY A 20 -31.99 12.79 1.75
C GLY A 20 -30.61 13.43 1.55
N LEU A 21 -30.32 14.55 2.23
CA LEU A 21 -29.03 15.27 2.10
C LEU A 21 -27.86 14.61 2.87
N GLY A 22 -28.12 13.64 3.75
CA GLY A 22 -27.09 12.98 4.57
C GLY A 22 -26.39 11.79 3.93
N VAL A 23 -26.82 11.35 2.73
CA VAL A 23 -26.28 10.16 2.07
C VAL A 23 -25.26 10.56 1.00
N THR A 24 -24.14 11.14 1.41
CA THR A 24 -22.96 11.18 0.53
C THR A 24 -22.30 9.80 0.58
N PRO A 25 -22.16 9.07 -0.54
CA PRO A 25 -21.42 7.82 -0.53
C PRO A 25 -20.00 8.10 0.01
N PRO A 26 -19.44 7.23 0.86
CA PRO A 26 -18.07 7.38 1.31
C PRO A 26 -17.20 7.48 0.07
N ALA A 27 -16.42 8.57 -0.04
CA ALA A 27 -15.44 8.71 -1.10
C ALA A 27 -14.57 7.45 -1.05
N ALA A 28 -14.68 6.61 -2.08
CA ALA A 28 -13.85 5.42 -2.19
C ALA A 28 -12.41 5.92 -2.33
N CYS A 29 -11.65 5.90 -1.24
CA CYS A 29 -10.22 6.11 -1.28
C CYS A 29 -9.65 4.98 -2.13
N ALA A 30 -9.45 5.24 -3.42
CA ALA A 30 -8.82 4.31 -4.32
C ALA A 30 -7.40 4.07 -3.82
N THR A 31 -7.16 2.91 -3.22
CA THR A 31 -5.81 2.47 -2.92
C THR A 31 -5.05 2.41 -4.24
N PRO A 32 -3.84 2.99 -4.35
CA PRO A 32 -3.08 2.93 -5.58
C PRO A 32 -2.91 1.48 -6.03
N ASP A 33 -2.86 1.24 -7.34
CA ASP A 33 -2.58 -0.09 -7.88
C ASP A 33 -1.33 -0.68 -7.21
N PRO A 34 -1.28 -1.98 -6.87
CA PRO A 34 -0.13 -2.59 -6.21
C PRO A 34 1.22 -2.31 -6.89
N THR A 35 1.22 -2.12 -8.21
CA THR A 35 2.40 -1.75 -9.00
C THR A 35 2.81 -0.30 -8.75
N GLU A 36 1.85 0.61 -8.71
CA GLU A 36 2.08 2.04 -8.39
C GLU A 36 2.66 2.20 -6.98
N GLN A 37 2.24 1.36 -6.04
CA GLN A 37 2.81 1.36 -4.69
C GLN A 37 4.29 0.94 -4.64
N LEU A 38 4.73 0.09 -5.58
CA LEU A 38 6.12 -0.37 -5.68
C LEU A 38 7.00 0.56 -6.52
N ARG A 39 6.44 1.28 -7.48
CA ARG A 39 7.17 2.20 -8.37
C ARG A 39 8.18 3.11 -7.65
N PRO A 40 7.84 3.85 -6.57
CA PRO A 40 8.81 4.74 -5.92
C PRO A 40 10.00 3.97 -5.33
N PHE A 41 9.76 2.74 -4.86
CA PHE A 41 10.84 1.90 -4.33
C PHE A 41 11.74 1.37 -5.44
N LEU A 42 11.16 0.89 -6.55
CA LEU A 42 11.94 0.43 -7.71
C LEU A 42 12.77 1.56 -8.32
N GLN A 43 12.24 2.79 -8.32
CA GLN A 43 12.99 3.97 -8.73
C GLN A 43 14.22 4.17 -7.83
N LYS A 44 14.07 4.12 -6.50
CA LYS A 44 15.19 4.22 -5.54
C LYS A 44 16.27 3.17 -5.80
N VAL A 45 15.88 1.93 -6.08
CA VAL A 45 16.82 0.84 -6.41
C VAL A 45 17.58 1.17 -7.70
N THR A 46 16.87 1.64 -8.73
CA THR A 46 17.47 2.00 -10.02
C THR A 46 18.41 3.20 -9.90
N ASP A 47 18.03 4.22 -9.14
CA ASP A 47 18.86 5.39 -8.85
C ASP A 47 20.13 4.99 -8.09
N THR A 48 20.02 4.05 -7.15
CA THR A 48 21.18 3.49 -6.42
C THR A 48 22.14 2.79 -7.37
N LEU A 49 21.62 2.05 -8.36
CA LEU A 49 22.43 1.39 -9.40
C LEU A 49 23.07 2.38 -10.37
N ALA A 50 22.40 3.52 -10.63
CA ALA A 50 22.89 4.57 -11.51
C ALA A 50 23.99 5.44 -10.88
N ASP A 51 24.09 5.46 -9.55
CA ASP A 51 25.10 6.23 -8.79
C ASP A 51 26.53 5.93 -9.31
N PRO A 52 27.24 6.91 -9.89
CA PRO A 52 28.63 6.74 -10.32
C PRO A 52 29.55 6.29 -9.17
N GLY A 53 29.23 6.71 -7.94
CA GLY A 53 29.92 6.31 -6.71
C GLY A 53 29.80 4.81 -6.41
N LEU A 54 28.78 4.13 -6.93
CA LEU A 54 28.66 2.67 -6.81
C LEU A 54 29.71 1.95 -7.70
N LYS A 55 30.09 2.53 -8.83
CA LYS A 55 31.00 1.88 -9.79
C LYS A 55 32.46 1.88 -9.31
N VAL A 56 32.81 2.81 -8.42
CA VAL A 56 34.19 3.00 -7.93
C VAL A 56 34.52 2.17 -6.69
N ILE A 57 33.52 1.55 -6.04
CA ILE A 57 33.74 0.70 -4.86
C ILE A 57 33.89 -0.79 -5.24
N PRO A 58 34.50 -1.64 -4.40
CA PRO A 58 34.64 -3.07 -4.68
C PRO A 58 33.29 -3.77 -4.85
N LYS A 59 33.25 -4.82 -5.68
CA LYS A 59 32.01 -5.57 -6.00
C LYS A 59 31.23 -6.05 -4.77
N LYS A 60 31.94 -6.50 -3.73
CA LYS A 60 31.32 -6.91 -2.47
C LYS A 60 30.57 -5.74 -1.81
N ALA A 61 31.20 -4.57 -1.73
CA ALA A 61 30.58 -3.37 -1.17
C ALA A 61 29.42 -2.86 -2.04
N GLN A 62 29.48 -3.03 -3.37
CA GLN A 62 28.35 -2.75 -4.27
C GLN A 62 27.13 -3.61 -3.91
N ALA A 63 27.37 -4.92 -3.76
CA ALA A 63 26.31 -5.88 -3.42
C ALA A 63 25.72 -5.61 -2.03
N GLU A 64 26.56 -5.34 -1.02
CA GLU A 64 26.11 -5.01 0.34
C GLU A 64 25.24 -3.76 0.35
N ARG A 65 25.66 -2.69 -0.35
CA ARG A 65 24.89 -1.45 -0.47
C ARG A 65 23.54 -1.69 -1.14
N LEU A 66 23.51 -2.45 -2.24
CA LEU A 66 22.27 -2.75 -2.96
C LEU A 66 21.33 -3.63 -2.13
N VAL A 67 21.85 -4.70 -1.52
CA VAL A 67 21.08 -5.59 -0.64
C VAL A 67 20.52 -4.82 0.55
N GLY A 68 21.27 -3.85 1.09
CA GLY A 68 20.79 -2.94 2.12
C GLY A 68 19.52 -2.19 1.72
N VAL A 69 19.49 -1.62 0.52
CA VAL A 69 18.30 -0.93 -0.01
C VAL A 69 17.15 -1.91 -0.27
N VAL A 70 17.44 -3.08 -0.83
CA VAL A 70 16.41 -4.08 -1.16
C VAL A 70 15.71 -4.62 0.10
N ARG A 71 16.46 -4.79 1.20
CA ARG A 71 15.95 -5.28 2.50
C ARG A 71 14.91 -4.37 3.14
N GLU A 72 14.78 -3.12 2.73
CA GLU A 72 13.75 -2.19 3.24
C GLU A 72 12.33 -2.64 2.89
N ARG A 73 12.15 -3.38 1.78
CA ARG A 73 10.84 -3.85 1.31
C ARG A 73 10.74 -5.36 1.12
N PHE A 74 11.87 -6.06 0.98
CA PHE A 74 11.89 -7.50 0.75
C PHE A 74 12.47 -8.25 1.94
N ASP A 75 11.65 -9.11 2.55
CA ASP A 75 12.08 -10.05 3.57
C ASP A 75 12.69 -11.29 2.91
N PHE A 76 14.01 -11.28 2.80
CA PHE A 76 14.77 -12.40 2.24
C PHE A 76 14.59 -13.70 3.01
N ARG A 77 14.31 -13.65 4.32
CA ARG A 77 14.09 -14.88 5.11
C ARG A 77 12.78 -15.53 4.71
N GLU A 78 11.71 -14.75 4.62
CA GLU A 78 10.42 -15.25 4.15
C GLU A 78 10.46 -15.67 2.68
N MET A 79 11.20 -14.95 1.83
CA MET A 79 11.43 -15.37 0.45
C MET A 79 12.18 -16.71 0.38
N SER A 80 13.28 -16.87 1.13
CA SER A 80 14.04 -18.13 1.18
C SER A 80 13.20 -19.30 1.68
N LYS A 81 12.36 -19.09 2.70
CA LYS A 81 11.38 -20.10 3.17
C LYS A 81 10.47 -20.57 2.04
N ARG A 82 9.93 -19.63 1.26
CA ARG A 82 9.01 -19.93 0.15
C ARG A 82 9.71 -20.65 -0.99
N VAL A 83 10.97 -20.30 -1.27
CA VAL A 83 11.80 -20.96 -2.30
C VAL A 83 12.17 -22.40 -1.89
N LEU A 84 12.59 -22.60 -0.65
CA LEU A 84 13.10 -23.89 -0.16
C LEU A 84 11.99 -24.85 0.29
N GLY A 85 10.81 -24.33 0.60
CA GLY A 85 9.64 -25.12 0.97
C GLY A 85 9.91 -26.03 2.16
N GLN A 86 9.67 -27.33 2.00
CA GLN A 86 9.84 -28.29 3.10
C GLN A 86 11.30 -28.45 3.55
N GLN A 87 12.28 -28.20 2.68
CA GLN A 87 13.70 -28.29 3.03
C GLN A 87 14.10 -27.21 4.04
N TRP A 88 13.40 -26.07 4.07
CA TRP A 88 13.66 -24.99 5.04
C TRP A 88 13.65 -25.49 6.48
N ARG A 89 12.79 -26.45 6.81
CA ARG A 89 12.64 -26.99 8.17
C ARG A 89 13.85 -27.81 8.64
N LYS A 90 14.73 -28.21 7.73
CA LYS A 90 15.92 -29.00 8.02
C LYS A 90 17.17 -28.15 8.18
N LEU A 91 17.11 -26.88 7.79
CA LEU A 91 18.21 -25.93 7.93
C LEU A 91 18.27 -25.42 9.38
N ASP A 92 19.48 -25.27 9.88
CA ASP A 92 19.74 -24.60 11.16
C ASP A 92 20.00 -23.10 10.94
N ALA A 93 20.45 -22.39 11.97
CA ALA A 93 20.69 -20.95 11.88
C ALA A 93 22.01 -20.58 11.19
N GLN A 94 22.92 -21.53 10.96
CA GLN A 94 24.21 -21.30 10.32
C GLN A 94 24.18 -21.48 8.79
N GLU A 95 23.24 -22.26 8.27
CA GLU A 95 23.02 -22.50 6.83
C GLU A 95 22.01 -21.52 6.19
#